data_AF-A0A2J6WUY8-F1
#
_entry.id   AF-A0A2J6WUY8-F1
#
_cell.length_a   1.000
_cell.length_b   1.000
_cell.length_c   1.000
_cell.angle_alpha   90.00
_cell.angle_beta   90.00
_cell.angle_gamma   90.00
#
_symmetry.space_group_name_H-M   'P 1'
#
loop_
_entity.id
_entity.type
_entity.pdbx_description
1 polymer ?
#
loop_
_entity_poly.entity_id
_entity_poly.type
_entity_poly.pdbx_seq_one_letter_code
_entity_poly.pdbx_strand_id
1 'polypeptide(L)'
;MVERICPACRHSNPLENRYCGACGAALTESDALAPRESTALAPRSFPLALSPAQVRQIGAALALGAATLAVEVGKAWLRRRMGSTTPDASLTPVPTTAVTVPTVVEPFKITTTIVSQRVVEVWERGELVRQVIERHVWRRED
;
A
#
# COMPACT_ATOMS: atom_id res chain seq x y z
N MET A 1 21.24 34.75 -7.05
CA MET A 1 20.70 35.84 -7.89
C MET A 1 19.66 35.19 -8.78
N VAL A 2 18.40 35.64 -8.79
CA VAL A 2 17.40 35.13 -9.74
C VAL A 2 17.38 36.10 -10.91
N GLU A 3 17.43 35.59 -12.14
CA GLU A 3 17.51 36.39 -13.37
C GLU A 3 16.37 36.01 -14.31
N ARG A 4 15.90 36.96 -15.12
CA ARG A 4 14.92 36.76 -16.21
C ARG A 4 15.59 36.93 -17.56
N ILE A 5 15.15 36.15 -18.54
CA ILE A 5 15.66 36.21 -19.92
C ILE A 5 14.71 37.09 -20.75
N CYS A 6 15.25 38.06 -21.49
CA CYS A 6 14.45 38.88 -22.40
C CYS A 6 13.91 38.03 -23.57
N PRO A 7 12.60 38.01 -23.85
CA PRO A 7 12.05 37.22 -24.95
C PRO A 7 12.47 37.75 -26.34
N ALA A 8 12.80 39.04 -26.46
CA ALA A 8 13.16 39.66 -27.74
C ALA A 8 14.63 39.41 -28.14
N CYS A 9 15.58 39.49 -27.20
CA CYS A 9 17.03 39.41 -27.51
C CYS A 9 17.80 38.36 -26.69
N ARG A 10 17.12 37.63 -25.80
CA ARG A 10 17.69 36.59 -24.92
C ARG A 10 18.78 37.05 -23.94
N HIS A 11 18.90 38.35 -23.72
CA HIS A 11 19.79 38.88 -22.69
C HIS A 11 19.28 38.55 -21.29
N SER A 12 20.19 38.15 -20.39
CA SER A 12 19.91 37.96 -18.96
C SER A 12 19.76 39.30 -18.27
N ASN A 13 18.67 39.48 -17.53
CA ASN A 13 18.38 40.71 -16.80
C ASN A 13 18.02 40.38 -15.34
N PRO A 14 18.33 41.27 -14.39
CA PRO A 14 17.81 41.17 -13.02
C PRO A 14 16.28 41.15 -12.99
N LEU A 15 15.68 40.55 -11.96
CA LEU A 15 14.22 40.49 -11.84
C LEU A 15 13.58 41.87 -11.62
N GLU A 16 14.34 42.86 -11.16
CA GLU A 16 13.85 44.21 -10.86
C GLU A 16 13.72 45.07 -12.12
N ASN A 17 14.36 44.67 -13.22
CA ASN A 17 14.36 45.42 -14.47
C ASN A 17 13.00 45.34 -15.18
N ARG A 18 12.37 46.50 -15.40
CA ARG A 18 11.13 46.63 -16.19
C ARG A 18 11.39 46.62 -17.70
N TYR A 19 12.62 46.93 -18.12
CA TYR A 19 13.07 46.96 -19.51
C TYR A 19 14.40 46.21 -19.66
N CYS A 20 14.63 45.64 -20.83
CA CYS A 20 15.87 44.92 -21.14
C CYS A 20 17.05 45.88 -21.24
N GLY A 21 18.14 45.61 -20.50
CA GLY A 21 19.37 46.41 -20.53
C GLY A 21 20.13 46.36 -21.86
N ALA A 22 19.89 45.35 -22.70
CA ALA A 22 20.51 45.23 -24.02
C ALA A 22 19.67 45.84 -25.18
N CYS A 23 18.38 45.49 -25.29
CA CYS A 23 17.55 45.90 -26.43
C CYS A 23 16.43 46.90 -26.11
N GLY A 24 16.24 47.28 -24.83
CA GLY A 24 15.19 48.22 -24.41
C GLY A 24 13.77 47.67 -24.40
N ALA A 25 13.53 46.42 -24.81
CA ALA A 25 12.20 45.81 -24.81
C ALA A 25 11.63 45.72 -23.38
N ALA A 26 10.32 45.98 -23.23
CA ALA A 26 9.63 45.85 -21.94
C ALA A 26 9.63 44.38 -21.48
N LEU A 27 10.01 44.15 -20.22
CA LEU A 27 10.01 42.84 -19.56
C LEU A 27 8.72 42.71 -18.72
N THR A 28 7.57 42.87 -19.38
CA THR A 28 6.25 42.89 -18.72
C THR A 28 6.02 41.63 -17.89
N GLU A 29 5.53 41.80 -16.66
CA GLU A 29 5.24 40.70 -15.71
C GLU A 29 4.21 39.68 -16.24
N SER A 30 3.47 40.05 -17.28
CA SER A 30 2.36 39.31 -17.85
C SER A 30 2.72 38.12 -18.74
N ASP A 31 3.99 37.92 -19.12
CA ASP A 31 4.39 36.69 -19.84
C ASP A 31 4.71 35.50 -18.90
N ALA A 32 4.72 35.73 -17.57
CA ALA A 32 4.98 34.69 -16.57
C ALA A 32 3.71 34.03 -16.00
N LEU A 33 2.52 34.43 -16.45
CA LEU A 33 1.27 33.79 -16.10
C LEU A 33 0.47 33.58 -17.37
N ALA A 34 0.78 32.49 -18.09
CA ALA A 34 -0.20 31.91 -18.98
C ALA A 34 -1.53 31.89 -18.23
N PRO A 35 -2.64 32.41 -18.79
CA PRO A 35 -3.96 32.22 -18.21
C PRO A 35 -4.09 30.72 -17.99
N ARG A 36 -4.04 30.28 -16.72
CA ARG A 36 -4.52 28.95 -16.43
C ARG A 36 -6.00 29.03 -16.73
N GLU A 37 -6.37 28.52 -17.89
CA GLU A 37 -7.72 28.05 -18.11
C GLU A 37 -8.04 27.20 -16.88
N SER A 38 -8.85 27.75 -16.00
CA SER A 38 -9.57 26.98 -15.02
C SER A 38 -10.49 26.12 -15.86
N THR A 39 -9.96 25.01 -16.37
CA THR A 39 -10.76 23.92 -16.90
C THR A 39 -11.64 23.54 -15.72
N ALA A 40 -12.86 24.07 -15.71
CA ALA A 40 -13.86 23.75 -14.74
C ALA A 40 -13.85 22.23 -14.65
N LEU A 41 -13.56 21.69 -13.47
CA LEU A 41 -13.74 20.29 -13.16
C LEU A 41 -15.24 20.02 -13.33
N ALA A 42 -15.65 19.76 -14.56
CA ALA A 42 -16.93 19.14 -14.83
C ALA A 42 -16.97 17.89 -13.96
N PRO A 43 -17.98 17.71 -13.09
CA PRO A 43 -18.10 16.50 -12.32
C PRO A 43 -18.17 15.36 -13.32
N ARG A 44 -17.09 14.58 -13.42
CA ARG A 44 -17.09 13.34 -14.18
C ARG A 44 -18.03 12.42 -13.45
N SER A 45 -19.27 12.33 -13.92
CA SER A 45 -20.16 11.24 -13.59
C SER A 45 -19.53 9.97 -14.17
N PHE A 46 -18.68 9.33 -13.37
CA PHE A 46 -18.21 7.99 -13.67
C PHE A 46 -19.44 7.08 -13.70
N PRO A 47 -19.77 6.43 -14.82
CA PRO A 47 -20.83 5.44 -14.79
C PRO A 47 -20.37 4.33 -13.83
N LEU A 48 -21.15 4.08 -12.78
CA LEU A 48 -20.98 2.96 -11.84
C LEU A 48 -21.21 1.59 -12.52
N ALA A 49 -21.11 1.52 -13.84
CA ALA A 49 -21.21 0.30 -14.61
C ALA A 49 -19.92 -0.50 -14.38
N LEU A 50 -19.96 -1.38 -13.38
CA LEU A 50 -18.94 -2.38 -13.15
C LEU A 50 -18.77 -3.23 -14.41
N SER A 51 -17.54 -3.36 -14.88
CA SER A 51 -17.23 -4.28 -15.96
C SER A 51 -17.54 -5.72 -15.53
N PRO A 52 -17.86 -6.64 -16.47
CA PRO A 52 -18.11 -8.05 -16.14
C PRO A 52 -16.93 -8.72 -15.42
N ALA A 53 -15.70 -8.25 -15.67
CA ALA A 53 -14.50 -8.69 -14.97
C ALA A 53 -14.51 -8.27 -13.48
N GLN A 54 -14.88 -7.01 -13.19
CA GLN A 54 -14.98 -6.51 -11.82
C GLN A 54 -16.10 -7.22 -11.05
N VAL A 55 -17.25 -7.48 -11.68
CA VAL A 55 -18.34 -8.27 -11.06
C VAL A 55 -17.87 -9.66 -10.67
N ARG A 56 -17.07 -10.32 -11.53
CA ARG A 56 -16.51 -11.65 -11.23
C ARG A 56 -15.53 -11.61 -10.06
N GLN A 57 -14.70 -10.59 -9.97
CA GLN A 57 -13.74 -10.43 -8.86
C GLN A 57 -14.45 -10.17 -7.52
N ILE A 58 -15.43 -9.26 -7.49
CA ILE A 58 -16.22 -8.98 -6.29
C ILE A 58 -17.02 -10.23 -5.86
N GLY A 59 -17.61 -10.94 -6.82
CA GLY A 59 -18.33 -12.19 -6.56
C GLY A 59 -17.44 -13.28 -5.95
N ALA A 60 -16.20 -13.42 -6.43
CA ALA A 60 -15.26 -14.39 -5.88
C ALA A 60 -14.87 -14.08 -4.43
N ALA A 61 -14.64 -12.81 -4.10
CA ALA A 61 -14.32 -12.39 -2.74
C ALA A 61 -15.49 -12.63 -1.78
N LEU A 62 -16.72 -12.32 -2.20
CA LEU A 62 -17.94 -12.58 -1.43
C LEU A 62 -18.16 -14.08 -1.17
N ALA A 63 -17.90 -14.94 -2.17
CA ALA A 63 -18.03 -16.38 -2.02
C ALA A 63 -17.07 -16.96 -0.97
N LEU A 64 -15.82 -16.49 -0.94
CA LEU A 64 -14.83 -16.90 0.07
C LEU A 64 -15.26 -16.46 1.48
N GLY A 65 -15.77 -15.24 1.63
CA GLY A 65 -16.30 -14.75 2.91
C GLY A 65 -17.54 -15.54 3.39
N ALA A 66 -18.43 -15.92 2.48
CA ALA A 66 -19.58 -16.76 2.84
C ALA A 66 -19.16 -18.17 3.28
N ALA A 67 -18.13 -18.74 2.64
CA ALA A 67 -17.62 -20.06 2.98
C ALA A 67 -17.02 -20.12 4.39
N THR A 68 -16.28 -19.09 4.82
CA THR A 68 -15.70 -19.05 6.17
C THR A 68 -16.78 -18.96 7.25
N LEU A 69 -17.82 -18.15 7.01
CA LEU A 69 -18.99 -18.07 7.91
C LEU A 69 -19.73 -19.40 7.99
N ALA A 70 -19.93 -20.09 6.87
CA ALA A 70 -20.58 -21.39 6.84
C ALA A 70 -19.81 -22.45 7.65
N VAL A 71 -18.47 -22.44 7.59
CA VAL A 71 -17.62 -23.35 8.37
C VAL A 71 -17.75 -23.10 9.88
N GLU A 72 -17.68 -21.85 10.33
CA GLU A 72 -17.79 -21.53 11.77
C GLU A 72 -19.19 -21.83 12.32
N VAL A 73 -20.25 -21.49 11.58
CA VAL A 73 -21.63 -21.83 11.94
C VAL A 73 -21.82 -23.35 11.96
N GLY A 74 -21.31 -24.06 10.96
CA GLY A 74 -21.33 -25.53 10.91
C GLY A 74 -20.63 -26.16 12.11
N LYS A 75 -19.44 -25.66 12.48
CA LYS A 75 -18.68 -26.12 13.64
C LYS A 75 -19.42 -25.87 14.97
N ALA A 76 -20.05 -24.71 15.12
CA ALA A 76 -20.88 -24.40 16.29
C ALA A 76 -22.10 -25.32 16.39
N TRP A 77 -22.79 -25.56 15.27
CA TRP A 77 -23.93 -26.48 15.21
C TRP A 77 -23.54 -27.92 15.50
N LEU A 78 -22.42 -28.40 14.95
CA LEU A 78 -21.85 -29.73 15.22
C LEU A 78 -21.53 -29.90 16.71
N ARG A 79 -20.89 -28.91 17.37
CA ARG A 79 -20.63 -28.96 18.82
C ARG A 79 -21.93 -29.09 19.63
N ARG A 80 -22.97 -28.35 19.26
CA ARG A 80 -24.28 -28.43 19.91
C ARG A 80 -24.95 -29.79 19.70
N ARG A 81 -24.84 -30.36 18.50
CA ARG A 81 -25.43 -31.66 18.15
C ARG A 81 -24.71 -32.83 18.81
N MET A 82 -23.38 -32.76 18.92
CA MET A 82 -22.56 -33.78 19.57
C MET A 82 -22.68 -33.75 21.11
N GLY A 83 -23.47 -32.83 21.67
CA GLY A 83 -23.68 -32.72 23.10
C GLY A 83 -22.39 -32.33 23.81
N SER A 84 -21.95 -31.08 23.67
CA SER A 84 -21.00 -30.53 24.63
C SER A 84 -21.67 -30.43 25.99
N THR A 85 -21.58 -31.52 26.76
CA THR A 85 -21.40 -31.47 28.20
C THR A 85 -20.19 -30.58 28.43
N THR A 86 -20.43 -29.32 28.78
CA THR A 86 -19.46 -28.54 29.53
C THR A 86 -19.14 -29.38 30.77
N PRO A 87 -17.89 -29.81 31.03
CA PRO A 87 -17.53 -30.04 32.41
C PRO A 87 -17.54 -28.64 33.01
N ASP A 88 -18.62 -28.28 33.68
CA ASP A 88 -18.55 -27.33 34.80
C ASP A 88 -17.56 -27.96 35.78
N ALA A 89 -16.28 -27.72 35.54
CA ALA A 89 -15.25 -27.89 36.53
C ALA A 89 -15.46 -26.75 37.53
N SER A 90 -16.44 -26.94 38.41
CA SER A 90 -16.53 -26.25 39.67
C SER A 90 -15.18 -26.45 40.37
N LEU A 91 -14.35 -25.42 40.30
CA LEU A 91 -13.05 -25.38 40.96
C LEU A 91 -13.30 -25.32 42.47
N THR A 92 -13.32 -26.48 43.13
CA THR A 92 -13.11 -26.56 44.57
C THR A 92 -11.66 -26.12 44.83
N PRO A 93 -11.39 -25.09 45.65
CA PRO A 93 -10.01 -24.72 45.95
C PRO A 93 -9.38 -25.79 46.85
N VAL A 94 -8.46 -26.57 46.28
CA VAL A 94 -7.52 -27.43 47.02
C VAL A 94 -6.43 -26.53 47.61
N PRO A 95 -6.03 -26.68 48.90
CA PRO A 95 -4.99 -25.84 49.48
C PRO A 95 -3.67 -26.01 48.73
N THR A 96 -3.07 -24.87 48.39
CA THR A 96 -1.80 -24.71 47.70
C THR A 96 -0.66 -25.35 48.48
N THR A 97 -0.26 -26.55 48.10
CA THR A 97 1.10 -27.04 48.37
C THR A 97 2.01 -26.43 47.31
N ALA A 98 3.01 -25.68 47.74
CA ALA A 98 3.99 -25.06 46.85
C ALA A 98 4.73 -26.15 46.05
N VAL A 99 4.37 -26.30 44.78
CA VAL A 99 5.13 -27.09 43.82
C VAL A 99 6.27 -26.22 43.33
N THR A 100 7.48 -26.52 43.77
CA THR A 100 8.71 -25.95 43.23
C THR A 100 8.82 -26.35 41.76
N VAL A 101 8.59 -25.40 40.86
CA VAL A 101 8.71 -25.61 39.41
C VAL A 101 10.20 -25.78 39.09
N PRO A 102 10.67 -26.92 38.53
CA PRO A 102 12.01 -26.97 37.99
C PRO A 102 12.08 -26.05 36.77
N THR A 103 12.95 -25.05 36.83
CA THR A 103 13.30 -24.23 35.67
C THR A 103 14.04 -25.10 34.66
N VAL A 104 13.31 -25.66 33.69
CA VAL A 104 13.89 -26.28 32.51
C VAL A 104 14.34 -25.16 31.57
N VAL A 105 15.64 -24.87 31.57
CA VAL A 105 16.25 -23.97 30.57
C VAL A 105 16.62 -24.83 29.37
N GLU A 106 15.65 -25.07 28.48
CA GLU A 106 15.98 -25.57 27.14
C GLU A 106 16.63 -24.44 26.33
N PRO A 107 17.77 -24.68 25.66
CA PRO A 107 18.33 -23.71 24.74
C PRO A 107 17.39 -23.57 23.54
N PHE A 108 16.75 -22.42 23.40
CA PHE A 108 15.94 -22.12 22.23
C PHE A 108 16.87 -21.86 21.04
N LYS A 109 16.75 -22.66 19.98
CA LYS A 109 17.47 -22.41 18.72
C LYS A 109 16.75 -21.33 17.93
N ILE A 110 17.43 -20.21 17.71
CA ILE A 110 16.90 -19.11 16.90
C ILE A 110 17.21 -19.43 15.44
N THR A 111 16.17 -19.53 14.62
CA THR A 111 16.32 -19.62 13.16
C THR A 111 15.89 -18.31 12.54
N THR A 112 16.83 -17.61 11.91
CA THR A 112 16.56 -16.36 11.18
C THR A 112 16.41 -16.67 9.69
N THR A 113 15.24 -16.37 9.12
CA THR A 113 15.01 -16.47 7.68
C THR A 113 15.08 -15.08 7.06
N ILE A 114 16.00 -14.87 6.13
CA ILE A 114 16.16 -13.61 5.40
C ILE A 114 15.60 -13.82 4.00
N VAL A 115 14.62 -13.02 3.61
CA VAL A 115 14.04 -13.02 2.26
C VAL A 115 14.42 -11.72 1.57
N SER A 116 15.15 -11.80 0.46
CA SER A 116 15.43 -10.67 -0.42
C SER A 116 14.68 -10.83 -1.72
N GLN A 117 13.98 -9.79 -2.14
CA GLN A 117 13.26 -9.75 -3.40
C GLN A 117 13.75 -8.57 -4.22
N ARG A 118 14.10 -8.82 -5.47
CA ARG A 118 14.42 -7.82 -6.47
C ARG A 118 13.40 -7.93 -7.61
N VAL A 119 12.78 -6.81 -7.95
CA VAL A 119 11.87 -6.70 -9.09
C VAL A 119 12.54 -5.80 -10.12
N VAL A 120 12.71 -6.31 -11.34
CA VAL A 120 13.23 -5.57 -12.49
C VAL A 120 12.13 -5.44 -13.51
N GLU A 121 11.75 -4.21 -13.82
CA GLU A 121 10.74 -3.89 -14.83
C GLU A 121 11.41 -3.27 -16.06
N VAL A 122 11.08 -3.79 -17.23
CA VAL A 122 11.53 -3.30 -18.52
C VAL A 122 10.34 -2.67 -19.23
N TRP A 123 10.47 -1.37 -19.49
CA TRP A 123 9.44 -0.55 -20.10
C TRP A 123 9.90 -0.10 -21.49
N GLU A 124 9.07 -0.23 -22.51
CA GLU A 124 9.30 0.35 -23.84
C GLU A 124 8.09 1.17 -24.26
N ARG A 125 8.33 2.41 -24.72
CA ARG A 125 7.28 3.33 -25.19
C ARG A 125 6.12 3.53 -24.19
N GLY A 126 6.41 3.44 -22.89
CA GLY A 126 5.41 3.60 -21.83
C GLY A 126 4.60 2.33 -21.53
N GLU A 127 4.84 1.23 -22.24
CA GLU A 127 4.26 -0.07 -21.93
C GLU A 127 5.27 -0.96 -21.20
N LEU A 128 4.80 -1.68 -20.17
CA LEU A 128 5.61 -2.66 -19.45
C LEU A 128 5.74 -3.92 -20.32
N VAL A 129 6.94 -4.14 -20.86
CA VAL A 129 7.21 -5.26 -21.78
C VAL A 129 7.64 -6.51 -21.02
N ARG A 130 8.34 -6.35 -19.90
CA ARG A 130 8.84 -7.50 -19.12
C ARG A 130 9.02 -7.15 -17.65
N GLN A 131 8.66 -8.08 -16.79
CA GLN A 131 8.95 -8.02 -15.36
C GLN A 131 9.68 -9.29 -14.94
N VAL A 132 10.83 -9.13 -14.29
CA VAL A 132 11.65 -10.23 -13.76
C VAL A 132 11.67 -10.09 -12.24
N ILE A 133 11.25 -11.15 -11.55
CA ILE A 133 11.23 -11.19 -10.08
C ILE A 133 12.28 -12.21 -9.63
N GLU A 134 13.34 -11.72 -9.02
CA GLU A 134 14.38 -12.54 -8.40
C GLU A 134 14.12 -12.58 -6.89
N ARG A 135 13.99 -13.78 -6.34
CA ARG A 135 13.77 -13.99 -4.89
C ARG A 135 14.84 -14.90 -4.33
N HIS A 136 15.56 -14.41 -3.33
CA HIS A 136 16.54 -15.17 -2.58
C HIS A 136 16.03 -15.40 -1.17
N VAL A 137 16.23 -16.62 -0.67
CA VAL A 137 15.87 -17.03 0.69
C VAL A 137 17.11 -17.61 1.33
N TRP A 138 17.54 -17.01 2.43
CA TRP A 138 18.63 -17.52 3.25
C TRP A 138 18.10 -17.92 4.61
N ARG A 139 18.63 -19.03 5.13
CA ARG A 139 18.35 -19.50 6.48
C ARG A 139 19.64 -19.43 7.27
N ARG A 140 19.60 -18.72 8.40
CA ARG A 140 20.66 -18.71 9.39
C ARG A 140 20.14 -19.41 10.64
N GLU A 141 20.85 -20.43 11.09
CA GLU A 141 20.59 -21.11 12.35
C GLU A 141 21.68 -20.66 13.33
N ASP A 142 21.29 -20.12 14.49
CA ASP A 142 22.20 -19.72 15.57
C ASP A 142 22.32 -20.83 16.63
#